data_AF-A0AAN1KLF6-F1
#
_entry.id   AF-A0AAN1KLF6-F1
#
_cell.length_a   1.000
_cell.length_b   1.000
_cell.length_c   1.000
_cell.angle_alpha   90.00
_cell.angle_beta   90.00
_cell.angle_gamma   90.00
#
_symmetry.space_group_name_H-M   'P 1'
#
loop_
_entity.id
_entity.type
_entity.pdbx_description
1 polymer ?
#
loop_
_entity_poly.entity_id
_entity_poly.type
_entity_poly.pdbx_seq_one_letter_code
_entity_poly.pdbx_strand_id
1 'polypeptide(L)'
;MTEQNLENTTSRGNVKGKECRLRIGLIAILITLSGYYLWVLYLAATPNVTVGYQTYYIDKSTLFWGKDNNNLVLPLSGIIEPGEQSPFISREGWNYDLHTELERNKNEGRRLVHSGGVYFNFDQNPSHSVYVKIDLAKSITEPVYVSIDGEHKTRLEPIGVLSLAATLPATNIDAARPIQYMQFETPASLTVTKITIKDGADEKQ
;
A
#
# COMPACT_ATOMS: atom_id res chain seq x y z
N MET A 1 58.35 6.99 -60.90
CA MET A 1 56.99 6.41 -60.75
C MET A 1 56.78 6.05 -59.28
N THR A 2 56.76 7.06 -58.40
CA THR A 2 56.87 6.83 -56.94
C THR A 2 56.19 7.88 -56.03
N GLU A 3 55.56 8.93 -56.56
CA GLU A 3 54.92 9.96 -55.69
C GLU A 3 53.41 9.76 -55.50
N GLN A 4 52.71 9.14 -56.45
CA GLN A 4 51.24 8.94 -56.35
C GLN A 4 50.81 7.85 -55.33
N ASN A 5 51.74 7.05 -54.79
CA ASN A 5 51.42 6.02 -53.80
C ASN A 5 51.46 6.53 -52.34
N LEU A 6 52.12 7.66 -52.06
CA LEU A 6 52.28 8.16 -50.69
C LEU A 6 51.08 9.03 -50.23
N GLU A 7 50.47 9.79 -51.16
CA GLU A 7 49.28 10.61 -50.86
C GLU A 7 48.02 9.76 -50.61
N ASN A 8 47.87 8.65 -51.33
CA ASN A 8 46.72 7.76 -51.20
C ASN A 8 46.67 7.01 -49.85
N THR A 9 47.81 6.73 -49.23
CA THR A 9 47.88 6.11 -47.89
C THR A 9 47.52 7.06 -46.76
N THR A 10 47.87 8.35 -46.88
CA THR A 10 47.64 9.36 -45.84
C THR A 10 46.16 9.76 -45.76
N SER A 11 45.48 9.88 -46.91
CA SER A 11 44.04 10.15 -46.99
C SER A 11 43.20 9.00 -46.41
N ARG A 12 43.53 7.74 -46.75
CA ARG A 12 42.81 6.54 -46.28
C ARG A 12 42.92 6.31 -44.78
N GLY A 13 44.08 6.60 -44.18
CA GLY A 13 44.29 6.49 -42.73
C GLY A 13 43.49 7.51 -41.92
N ASN A 14 43.34 8.73 -42.44
CA ASN A 14 42.60 9.81 -41.79
C ASN A 14 41.08 9.58 -41.82
N VAL A 15 40.54 9.02 -42.91
CA VAL A 15 39.12 8.65 -43.02
C VAL A 15 38.77 7.48 -42.09
N LYS A 16 39.60 6.42 -42.05
CA LYS A 16 39.41 5.29 -41.12
C LYS A 16 39.48 5.71 -39.65
N GLY A 17 40.40 6.63 -39.30
CA GLY A 17 40.51 7.18 -37.96
C GLY A 17 39.31 8.03 -37.53
N LYS A 18 38.75 8.84 -38.46
CA LYS A 18 37.54 9.64 -38.22
C LYS A 18 36.29 8.77 -38.05
N GLU A 19 36.10 7.76 -38.89
CA GLU A 19 35.00 6.80 -38.73
C GLU A 19 35.09 6.00 -37.43
N CYS A 20 36.31 5.60 -37.03
CA CYS A 20 36.52 4.87 -35.78
C CYS A 20 36.22 5.77 -34.55
N ARG A 21 36.66 7.03 -34.56
CA ARG A 21 36.32 8.01 -33.51
C ARG A 21 34.82 8.31 -33.45
N LEU A 22 34.16 8.39 -34.60
CA LEU A 22 32.71 8.62 -34.67
C LEU A 22 31.93 7.42 -34.12
N ARG A 23 32.36 6.18 -34.44
CA ARG A 23 31.77 4.96 -33.85
C ARG A 23 31.96 4.88 -32.34
N ILE A 24 33.14 5.21 -31.83
CA ILE A 24 33.41 5.25 -30.39
C ILE A 24 32.53 6.32 -29.72
N GLY A 25 32.40 7.51 -30.32
CA GLY A 25 31.51 8.56 -29.84
C GLY A 25 30.05 8.13 -29.79
N LEU A 26 29.55 7.47 -30.84
CA LEU A 26 28.19 6.92 -30.87
C LEU A 26 27.97 5.86 -29.78
N ILE A 27 28.93 4.96 -29.58
CA ILE A 27 28.86 3.94 -28.52
C ILE A 27 28.85 4.62 -27.14
N ALA A 28 29.70 5.62 -26.92
CA ALA A 28 29.72 6.37 -25.66
C ALA A 28 28.39 7.09 -25.39
N ILE A 29 27.79 7.69 -26.42
CA ILE A 29 26.46 8.32 -26.34
C ILE A 29 25.39 7.27 -26.00
N LEU A 30 25.40 6.12 -26.68
CA LEU A 30 24.45 5.03 -26.40
C LEU A 30 24.59 4.49 -24.98
N ILE A 31 25.82 4.30 -24.49
CA ILE A 31 26.07 3.87 -23.10
C ILE A 31 25.56 4.93 -22.11
N THR A 32 25.83 6.21 -22.38
CA THR A 32 25.36 7.32 -21.51
C THR A 32 23.83 7.38 -21.48
N LEU A 33 23.17 7.29 -22.64
CA LEU A 33 21.72 7.25 -22.74
C LEU A 33 21.12 6.02 -22.07
N SER A 34 21.75 4.85 -22.24
CA SER A 34 21.32 3.61 -21.59
C SER A 34 21.44 3.71 -20.07
N GLY A 35 22.56 4.23 -19.55
CA GLY A 35 22.75 4.47 -18.13
C GLY A 35 21.75 5.48 -17.56
N TYR A 36 21.52 6.59 -18.26
CA TYR A 36 20.50 7.56 -17.88
C TYR A 36 19.09 6.95 -17.87
N TYR A 37 18.76 6.14 -18.88
CA TYR A 37 17.47 5.46 -18.95
C TYR A 37 17.28 4.50 -17.76
N LEU A 38 18.29 3.68 -17.45
CA LEU A 38 18.25 2.80 -16.28
C LEU A 38 18.14 3.58 -14.96
N TRP A 39 18.82 4.72 -14.85
CA TRP A 39 18.70 5.59 -13.68
C TRP A 39 17.29 6.17 -13.50
N VAL A 40 16.67 6.65 -14.58
CA VAL A 40 15.28 7.12 -14.54
C VAL A 40 14.33 5.98 -14.20
N LEU A 41 14.55 4.79 -14.75
CA LEU A 41 13.76 3.60 -14.43
C LEU A 41 13.91 3.21 -12.95
N TYR A 42 15.11 3.34 -12.39
CA TYR A 42 15.38 3.13 -10.97
C TYR A 42 14.63 4.13 -10.08
N LEU A 43 14.67 5.43 -10.42
CA LEU A 43 13.92 6.46 -9.69
C LEU A 43 12.40 6.23 -9.78
N ALA A 44 11.90 5.74 -10.92
CA ALA A 44 10.50 5.37 -11.07
C ALA A 44 10.11 4.14 -10.24
N ALA A 45 11.03 3.17 -10.10
CA ALA A 45 10.81 1.96 -9.30
C ALA A 45 10.98 2.18 -7.78
N THR A 46 11.70 3.22 -7.36
CA THR A 46 11.94 3.57 -5.95
C THR A 46 11.48 4.99 -5.64
N PRO A 47 10.16 5.24 -5.65
CA PRO A 47 9.63 6.58 -5.43
C PRO A 47 9.93 7.04 -4.00
N ASN A 48 10.66 8.14 -3.86
CA ASN A 48 10.92 8.79 -2.56
C ASN A 48 9.73 9.66 -2.16
N VAL A 49 8.58 9.02 -1.92
CA VAL A 49 7.34 9.65 -1.49
C VAL A 49 6.84 9.01 -0.20
N THR A 50 5.98 9.70 0.52
CA THR A 50 5.41 9.14 1.75
C THR A 50 4.52 7.95 1.43
N VAL A 51 4.44 7.01 2.37
CA VAL A 51 3.67 5.78 2.26
C VAL A 51 2.17 6.08 2.03
N GLY A 52 1.64 7.09 2.73
CA GLY A 52 0.31 7.64 2.50
C GLY A 52 0.14 8.13 1.07
N TYR A 53 1.10 8.92 0.55
CA TYR A 53 1.09 9.43 -0.84
C TYR A 53 1.01 8.30 -1.85
N GLN A 54 1.86 7.31 -1.66
CA GLN A 54 1.91 6.15 -2.52
C GLN A 54 0.57 5.41 -2.52
N THR A 55 0.06 5.04 -1.35
CA THR A 55 -1.20 4.27 -1.24
C THR A 55 -2.41 4.99 -1.83
N TYR A 56 -2.50 6.32 -1.75
CA TYR A 56 -3.66 7.05 -2.26
C TYR A 56 -3.55 7.44 -3.75
N TYR A 57 -2.42 8.01 -4.16
CA TYR A 57 -2.24 8.59 -5.50
C TYR A 57 -1.60 7.62 -6.51
N ILE A 58 -0.69 6.76 -6.05
CA ILE A 58 0.06 5.84 -6.91
C ILE A 58 -0.67 4.51 -6.97
N ASP A 59 -0.80 3.82 -5.83
CA ASP A 59 -1.37 2.48 -5.74
C ASP A 59 -2.90 2.50 -5.76
N LYS A 60 -3.51 3.65 -5.43
CA LYS A 60 -4.96 3.84 -5.40
C LYS A 60 -5.69 2.87 -4.45
N SER A 61 -4.99 2.39 -3.43
CA SER A 61 -5.42 1.39 -2.46
C SER A 61 -6.33 1.94 -1.38
N THR A 62 -6.12 3.19 -0.93
CA THR A 62 -6.92 3.82 0.13
C THR A 62 -8.02 4.71 -0.45
N LEU A 63 -9.12 4.84 0.31
CA LEU A 63 -10.28 5.64 -0.08
C LEU A 63 -10.05 7.14 0.17
N PHE A 64 -9.28 7.49 1.20
CA PHE A 64 -9.06 8.86 1.62
C PHE A 64 -7.57 9.21 1.72
N TRP A 65 -7.28 10.49 1.52
CA TRP A 65 -5.95 11.05 1.62
C TRP A 65 -5.54 11.31 3.08
N GLY A 66 -4.46 10.68 3.55
CA GLY A 66 -3.92 10.87 4.89
C GLY A 66 -2.95 12.04 4.99
N LYS A 67 -3.43 13.27 4.74
CA LYS A 67 -2.57 14.48 4.71
C LYS A 67 -1.65 14.61 5.92
N ASP A 68 -2.18 14.31 7.10
CA ASP A 68 -1.48 14.49 8.38
C ASP A 68 -0.90 13.15 8.91
N ASN A 69 -1.13 12.03 8.20
CA ASN A 69 -0.59 10.71 8.53
C ASN A 69 0.12 10.10 7.31
N ASN A 70 1.33 10.59 7.10
CA ASN A 70 2.18 10.22 5.97
C ASN A 70 2.58 8.74 5.93
N ASN A 71 2.57 8.03 7.06
CA ASN A 71 3.02 6.65 7.16
C ASN A 71 1.90 5.66 7.50
N LEU A 72 0.64 6.12 7.47
CA LEU A 72 -0.53 5.34 7.89
C LEU A 72 -0.35 4.66 9.25
N VAL A 73 0.32 5.33 10.18
CA VAL A 73 0.56 4.79 11.52
C VAL A 73 -0.76 4.73 12.27
N LEU A 74 -1.09 3.57 12.85
CA LEU A 74 -2.25 3.40 13.73
C LEU A 74 -2.20 4.42 14.88
N PRO A 75 -3.34 5.03 15.25
CA PRO A 75 -3.39 5.86 16.45
C PRO A 75 -3.10 5.00 17.69
N LEU A 76 -2.57 5.60 18.76
CA LEU A 76 -2.29 4.90 20.03
C LEU A 76 -3.52 4.20 20.63
N SER A 77 -4.72 4.69 20.34
CA SER A 77 -5.96 4.06 20.75
C SER A 77 -6.23 2.73 20.04
N GLY A 78 -5.59 2.49 18.88
CA GLY A 78 -5.87 1.38 17.98
C GLY A 78 -7.21 1.48 17.27
N ILE A 79 -7.92 2.61 17.40
CA ILE A 79 -9.30 2.75 16.92
C ILE A 79 -9.30 3.43 15.55
N ILE A 80 -9.98 2.80 14.60
CA ILE A 80 -10.34 3.34 13.30
C ILE A 80 -11.86 3.41 13.25
N GLU A 81 -12.40 4.56 12.86
CA GLU A 81 -13.84 4.79 12.71
C GLU A 81 -14.17 4.88 11.22
N PRO A 82 -14.69 3.81 10.59
CA PRO A 82 -14.94 3.81 9.15
C PRO A 82 -15.96 4.86 8.70
N GLY A 83 -16.86 5.31 9.59
CA GLY A 83 -17.79 6.40 9.30
C GLY A 83 -17.10 7.73 9.01
N GLU A 84 -15.88 7.94 9.51
CA GLU A 84 -15.10 9.14 9.23
C GLU A 84 -14.30 9.01 7.91
N GLN A 85 -13.83 10.15 7.38
CA GLN A 85 -12.90 10.17 6.25
C GLN A 85 -11.50 9.77 6.73
N SER A 86 -11.29 8.47 6.89
CA SER A 86 -10.07 7.92 7.47
C SER A 86 -9.13 7.35 6.41
N PRO A 87 -7.82 7.69 6.44
CA PRO A 87 -6.87 7.27 5.41
C PRO A 87 -6.54 5.79 5.45
N PHE A 88 -6.97 5.07 6.49
CA PHE A 88 -6.76 3.63 6.62
C PHE A 88 -7.73 2.82 5.76
N ILE A 89 -8.89 3.38 5.39
CA ILE A 89 -9.96 2.63 4.71
C ILE A 89 -9.53 2.25 3.29
N SER A 90 -9.65 0.97 2.92
CA SER A 90 -9.40 0.53 1.56
C SER A 90 -10.41 1.12 0.58
N ARG A 91 -10.01 1.30 -0.67
CA ARG A 91 -10.90 1.74 -1.74
C ARG A 91 -11.88 0.65 -2.15
N GLU A 92 -11.44 -0.60 -2.10
CA GLU A 92 -12.27 -1.77 -2.38
C GLU A 92 -13.11 -2.17 -1.16
N GLY A 93 -14.32 -2.67 -1.42
CA GLY A 93 -15.20 -3.22 -0.41
C GLY A 93 -16.06 -2.21 0.34
N TRP A 94 -15.53 -1.02 0.58
CA TRP A 94 -16.25 0.01 1.32
C TRP A 94 -17.12 0.87 0.41
N ASN A 95 -18.31 1.23 0.86
CA ASN A 95 -19.12 2.19 0.11
C ASN A 95 -18.43 3.56 0.05
N TYR A 96 -18.44 4.18 -1.13
CA TYR A 96 -17.82 5.47 -1.41
C TYR A 96 -18.68 6.64 -0.88
N ASP A 97 -20.01 6.51 -0.99
CA ASP A 97 -20.96 7.58 -0.68
C ASP A 97 -21.12 7.82 0.81
N LEU A 98 -20.70 9.02 1.22
CA LEU A 98 -21.18 9.74 2.40
C LEU A 98 -22.00 10.97 1.95
N HIS A 99 -22.72 10.86 0.83
CA HIS A 99 -23.28 12.02 0.12
C HIS A 99 -24.52 12.61 0.78
N THR A 100 -25.20 11.88 1.65
CA THR A 100 -26.32 12.42 2.43
C THR A 100 -25.86 12.87 3.83
N GLU A 101 -26.42 13.97 4.33
CA GLU A 101 -26.17 14.44 5.71
C GLU A 101 -26.54 13.38 6.76
N LEU A 102 -27.48 12.49 6.43
CA LEU A 102 -27.86 11.34 7.25
C LEU A 102 -26.70 10.36 7.43
N GLU A 103 -26.02 9.99 6.33
CA GLU A 103 -24.89 9.03 6.32
C GLU A 103 -23.57 9.64 6.83
N ARG A 104 -23.50 10.97 6.95
CA ARG A 104 -22.33 11.70 7.48
C ARG A 104 -22.30 11.73 9.00
N ASN A 105 -23.33 11.23 9.66
CA ASN A 105 -23.37 11.19 11.11
C ASN A 105 -22.35 10.15 11.59
N LYS A 106 -21.34 10.61 12.35
CA LYS A 106 -20.16 9.84 12.78
C LYS A 106 -20.48 8.50 13.47
N ASN A 107 -21.74 8.32 13.89
CA ASN A 107 -22.21 7.15 14.63
C ASN A 107 -22.87 6.06 13.77
N GLU A 108 -23.10 6.27 12.47
CA GLU A 108 -23.78 5.28 11.63
C GLU A 108 -22.82 4.25 10.99
N GLY A 109 -21.52 4.52 11.02
CA GLY A 109 -20.50 3.63 10.47
C GLY A 109 -20.42 3.65 8.94
N ARG A 110 -19.69 2.68 8.36
CA ARG A 110 -19.54 2.52 6.90
C ARG A 110 -19.91 1.12 6.47
N ARG A 111 -20.56 1.00 5.31
CA ARG A 111 -20.98 -0.28 4.76
C ARG A 111 -19.80 -0.98 4.08
N LEU A 112 -19.48 -2.18 4.56
CA LEU A 112 -18.62 -3.16 3.93
C LEU A 112 -19.45 -4.09 3.04
N VAL A 113 -19.07 -4.21 1.78
CA VAL A 113 -19.75 -5.02 0.76
C VAL A 113 -18.88 -6.24 0.46
N HIS A 114 -19.17 -7.35 1.14
CA HIS A 114 -18.50 -8.66 1.04
C HIS A 114 -17.04 -8.70 1.51
N SER A 115 -16.17 -7.90 0.94
CA SER A 115 -14.74 -7.93 1.25
C SER A 115 -14.13 -6.55 1.10
N GLY A 116 -13.33 -6.15 2.08
CA GLY A 116 -12.60 -4.89 2.13
C GLY A 116 -11.77 -4.84 3.40
N GLY A 117 -10.99 -3.80 3.60
CA GLY A 117 -10.02 -3.81 4.68
C GLY A 117 -9.52 -2.45 5.08
N VAL A 118 -8.48 -2.47 5.91
CA VAL A 118 -7.75 -1.29 6.35
C VAL A 118 -6.27 -1.46 6.12
N TYR A 119 -5.63 -0.42 5.60
CA TYR A 119 -4.19 -0.30 5.44
C TYR A 119 -3.63 0.49 6.62
N PHE A 120 -2.61 -0.05 7.27
CA PHE A 120 -1.98 0.61 8.40
C PHE A 120 -0.55 0.16 8.61
N ASN A 121 0.17 0.92 9.42
CA ASN A 121 1.46 0.54 9.98
C ASN A 121 1.41 0.64 11.52
N PHE A 122 2.20 -0.16 12.19
CA PHE A 122 2.44 0.02 13.62
C PHE A 122 3.59 0.98 13.84
N ASP A 123 3.52 1.82 14.88
CA ASP A 123 4.65 2.67 15.28
C ASP A 123 5.82 1.80 15.79
N GLN A 124 5.47 0.69 16.46
CA GLN A 124 6.39 -0.35 16.90
C GLN A 124 5.78 -1.71 16.57
N ASN A 125 6.58 -2.63 16.05
CA ASN A 125 6.09 -3.98 15.73
C ASN A 125 5.46 -4.63 16.97
N PRO A 126 4.27 -5.23 16.83
CA PRO A 126 3.59 -5.84 17.96
C PRO A 126 4.46 -6.96 18.54
N SER A 127 4.64 -6.94 19.86
CA SER A 127 5.42 -7.97 20.56
C SER A 127 4.55 -9.14 21.00
N HIS A 128 3.23 -8.96 21.00
CA HIS A 128 2.24 -9.96 21.37
C HIS A 128 1.25 -10.19 20.21
N SER A 129 0.28 -11.05 20.46
CA SER A 129 -0.82 -11.26 19.53
C SER A 129 -1.60 -9.97 19.28
N VAL A 130 -2.02 -9.75 18.03
CA VAL A 130 -2.80 -8.59 17.63
C VAL A 130 -4.28 -8.86 17.90
N TYR A 131 -4.88 -8.10 18.81
CA TYR A 131 -6.32 -8.12 19.03
C TYR A 131 -7.03 -7.29 17.97
N VAL A 132 -8.06 -7.87 17.37
CA VAL A 132 -8.92 -7.23 16.39
C VAL A 132 -10.35 -7.29 16.86
N LYS A 133 -11.02 -6.15 16.91
CA LYS A 133 -12.46 -6.05 17.17
C LYS A 133 -13.13 -5.19 16.13
N ILE A 134 -14.32 -5.60 15.68
CA ILE A 134 -15.22 -4.76 14.90
C ILE A 134 -16.52 -4.56 15.67
N ASP A 135 -16.99 -3.32 15.73
CA ASP A 135 -18.32 -2.97 16.20
C ASP A 135 -19.23 -2.69 14.99
N LEU A 136 -20.46 -3.19 15.06
CA LEU A 136 -21.44 -3.18 13.99
C LEU A 136 -22.62 -2.27 14.35
N ALA A 137 -23.23 -1.64 13.34
CA ALA A 137 -24.46 -0.87 13.55
C ALA A 137 -25.67 -1.79 13.80
N LYS A 138 -25.63 -3.03 13.32
CA LYS A 138 -26.69 -4.04 13.44
C LYS A 138 -26.09 -5.42 13.64
N SER A 139 -26.80 -6.28 14.37
CA SER A 139 -26.41 -7.67 14.57
C SER A 139 -26.46 -8.44 13.25
N ILE A 140 -25.53 -9.38 13.07
CA ILE A 140 -25.46 -10.25 11.90
C ILE A 140 -25.44 -11.72 12.33
N THR A 141 -25.74 -12.61 11.40
CA THR A 141 -25.67 -14.07 11.63
C THR A 141 -24.58 -14.74 10.81
N GLU A 142 -24.15 -14.05 9.76
CA GLU A 142 -23.14 -14.48 8.82
C GLU A 142 -21.74 -14.42 9.45
N PRO A 143 -20.86 -15.37 9.13
CA PRO A 143 -19.49 -15.34 9.64
C PRO A 143 -18.71 -14.20 9.01
N VAL A 144 -17.89 -13.54 9.81
CA VAL A 144 -16.90 -12.57 9.35
C VAL A 144 -15.51 -13.14 9.60
N TYR A 145 -14.65 -13.07 8.60
CA TYR A 145 -13.26 -13.50 8.68
C TYR A 145 -12.36 -12.28 8.62
N VAL A 146 -11.25 -12.34 9.34
CA VAL A 146 -10.17 -11.38 9.31
C VAL A 146 -8.87 -12.06 8.89
N SER A 147 -8.09 -11.41 8.03
CA SER A 147 -6.75 -11.84 7.61
C SER A 147 -5.80 -10.66 7.51
N ILE A 148 -4.50 -10.93 7.62
CA ILE A 148 -3.44 -9.97 7.27
C ILE A 148 -2.93 -10.36 5.89
N ASP A 149 -2.91 -9.42 4.96
CA ASP A 149 -2.44 -9.56 3.58
C ASP A 149 -3.09 -10.72 2.81
N GLY A 150 -4.34 -11.07 3.16
CA GLY A 150 -5.10 -12.18 2.57
C GLY A 150 -4.71 -13.58 3.07
N GLU A 151 -3.72 -13.67 3.95
CA GLU A 151 -3.24 -14.92 4.53
C GLU A 151 -3.80 -15.16 5.95
N HIS A 152 -3.78 -16.42 6.40
CA HIS A 152 -4.11 -16.80 7.77
C HIS A 152 -5.49 -16.32 8.27
N LYS A 153 -6.53 -16.57 7.46
CA LYS A 153 -7.92 -16.20 7.77
C LYS A 153 -8.37 -16.77 9.11
N THR A 154 -8.80 -15.88 9.99
CA THR A 154 -9.32 -16.20 11.31
C THR A 154 -10.76 -15.71 11.41
N ARG A 155 -11.66 -16.53 11.95
CA ARG A 155 -13.06 -16.12 12.15
C ARG A 155 -13.15 -15.14 13.32
N LEU A 156 -13.88 -14.04 13.13
CA LEU A 156 -14.25 -13.13 14.21
C LEU A 156 -15.42 -13.73 14.99
N GLU A 157 -15.24 -13.91 16.29
CA GLU A 157 -16.23 -14.50 17.19
C GLU A 157 -17.07 -13.41 17.86
N PRO A 158 -18.38 -13.62 18.05
CA PRO A 158 -19.22 -12.67 18.77
C PRO A 158 -18.81 -12.54 20.24
N ILE A 159 -18.51 -11.32 20.67
CA ILE A 159 -18.25 -10.97 22.07
C ILE A 159 -19.37 -10.12 22.69
N GLY A 160 -20.38 -9.78 21.87
CA GLY A 160 -21.58 -9.06 22.25
C GLY A 160 -22.59 -9.06 21.11
N VAL A 161 -23.71 -8.37 21.28
CA VAL A 161 -24.79 -8.31 20.26
C VAL A 161 -24.32 -7.62 18.97
N LEU A 162 -23.42 -6.65 19.09
CA LEU A 162 -22.97 -5.77 18.01
C LEU A 162 -21.44 -5.77 17.85
N SER A 163 -20.73 -6.72 18.44
CA SER A 163 -19.27 -6.73 18.46
C SER A 163 -18.72 -8.11 18.17
N LEU A 164 -17.77 -8.18 17.25
CA LEU A 164 -17.03 -9.38 16.90
C LEU A 164 -15.54 -9.17 17.14
N ALA A 165 -14.84 -10.18 17.62
CA ALA A 165 -13.42 -10.08 17.89
C ALA A 165 -12.65 -11.35 17.57
N ALA A 166 -11.35 -11.20 17.30
CA ALA A 166 -10.40 -12.28 17.18
C ALA A 166 -9.03 -11.82 17.67
N THR A 167 -8.15 -12.78 17.87
CA THR A 167 -6.75 -12.54 18.20
C THR A 167 -5.88 -13.22 17.15
N LEU A 168 -5.03 -12.44 16.50
CA LEU A 168 -4.12 -12.90 15.45
C LEU A 168 -2.72 -13.06 16.04
N PRO A 169 -1.97 -14.12 15.69
CA PRO A 169 -0.57 -14.25 16.09
C PRO A 169 0.28 -13.08 15.58
N ALA A 170 1.22 -12.61 16.41
CA ALA A 170 2.19 -11.56 16.01
C ALA A 170 2.98 -11.95 14.76
N THR A 171 3.21 -13.26 14.58
CA THR A 171 3.91 -13.85 13.44
C THR A 171 3.22 -13.60 12.11
N ASN A 172 1.94 -13.21 12.11
CA ASN A 172 1.20 -12.86 10.89
C ASN A 172 1.52 -11.44 10.41
N ILE A 173 2.23 -10.64 11.20
CA ILE A 173 2.65 -9.28 10.83
C ILE A 173 4.05 -9.35 10.21
N ASP A 174 4.15 -8.96 8.94
CA ASP A 174 5.43 -8.92 8.24
C ASP A 174 6.17 -7.62 8.55
N ALA A 175 7.12 -7.69 9.49
CA ALA A 175 7.95 -6.56 9.90
C ALA A 175 8.79 -5.94 8.76
N ALA A 176 8.99 -6.66 7.64
CA ALA A 176 9.70 -6.13 6.48
C ALA A 176 8.81 -5.26 5.58
N ARG A 177 7.48 -5.34 5.73
CA ARG A 177 6.54 -4.54 4.93
C ARG A 177 6.31 -3.17 5.57
N PRO A 178 6.31 -2.10 4.75
CA PRO A 178 6.05 -0.75 5.24
C PRO A 178 4.58 -0.52 5.63
N ILE A 179 3.65 -1.36 5.13
CA ILE A 179 2.21 -1.32 5.42
C ILE A 179 1.70 -2.75 5.52
N GLN A 180 0.79 -2.96 6.46
CA GLN A 180 -0.04 -4.16 6.58
C GLN A 180 -1.43 -3.88 6.02
N TYR A 181 -2.04 -4.87 5.38
CA TYR A 181 -3.44 -4.83 4.96
C TYR A 181 -4.26 -5.82 5.79
N MET A 182 -5.14 -5.32 6.66
CA MET A 182 -6.11 -6.19 7.34
C MET A 182 -7.39 -6.25 6.55
N GLN A 183 -7.68 -7.43 6.03
CA GLN A 183 -8.86 -7.70 5.23
C GLN A 183 -9.95 -8.32 6.09
N PHE A 184 -11.17 -7.83 5.89
CA PHE A 184 -12.40 -8.39 6.43
C PHE A 184 -13.21 -8.99 5.28
N GLU A 185 -13.63 -10.24 5.45
CA GLU A 185 -14.44 -10.96 4.47
C GLU A 185 -15.72 -11.50 5.11
N THR A 186 -16.82 -11.36 4.41
CA THR A 186 -18.16 -11.74 4.87
C THR A 186 -19.05 -12.10 3.67
N PRO A 187 -19.92 -13.11 3.77
CA PRO A 187 -20.91 -13.39 2.73
C PRO A 187 -21.98 -12.29 2.58
N ALA A 188 -22.25 -11.53 3.64
CA ALA A 188 -23.26 -10.48 3.65
C ALA A 188 -22.63 -9.09 3.82
N SER A 189 -23.30 -8.07 3.29
CA SER A 189 -22.90 -6.69 3.58
C SER A 189 -23.17 -6.36 5.05
N LEU A 190 -22.23 -5.65 5.68
CA LEU A 190 -22.33 -5.25 7.08
C LEU A 190 -21.97 -3.78 7.23
N THR A 191 -22.50 -3.12 8.26
CA THR A 191 -22.19 -1.72 8.56
C THR A 191 -21.30 -1.67 9.79
N VAL A 192 -20.03 -1.28 9.59
CA VAL A 192 -19.00 -1.21 10.65
C VAL A 192 -18.94 0.20 11.20
N THR A 193 -19.15 0.34 12.51
CA THR A 193 -19.05 1.63 13.20
C THR A 193 -17.64 1.87 13.74
N LYS A 194 -16.94 0.81 14.16
CA LYS A 194 -15.61 0.90 14.74
C LYS A 194 -14.78 -0.34 14.43
N ILE A 195 -13.49 -0.13 14.20
CA ILE A 195 -12.47 -1.18 14.10
C ILE A 195 -11.42 -0.87 15.16
N THR A 196 -11.07 -1.86 15.98
CA THR A 196 -10.02 -1.76 16.99
C THR A 196 -8.92 -2.75 16.67
N ILE A 197 -7.68 -2.29 16.57
CA ILE A 197 -6.49 -3.09 16.32
C ILE A 197 -5.46 -2.73 17.39
N LYS A 198 -5.06 -3.68 18.23
CA LYS A 198 -4.15 -3.44 19.36
C LYS A 198 -3.12 -4.56 19.50
N ASP A 199 -1.96 -4.22 20.04
CA ASP A 199 -0.98 -5.21 20.52
C ASP A 199 -1.44 -5.76 21.87
N GLY A 200 -1.43 -7.09 22.02
CA GLY A 200 -1.93 -7.81 23.19
C GLY A 200 -3.36 -8.36 23.00
N ALA A 201 -3.68 -9.43 23.75
CA ALA A 201 -5.05 -9.94 23.84
C ALA A 201 -5.89 -9.01 24.75
N ASP A 202 -7.18 -8.84 24.44
CA ASP A 202 -8.11 -7.96 25.16
C ASP A 202 -7.99 -8.13 26.69
N GLU A 203 -7.52 -7.09 27.38
CA GLU A 203 -7.63 -7.01 28.83
C GLU A 203 -9.11 -6.83 29.15
N LYS A 204 -9.79 -7.92 29.52
CA LYS A 204 -11.00 -7.83 30.32
C LYS A 204 -10.66 -7.05 31.59
N GLN A 205 -11.05 -5.77 31.64
CA GLN A 205 -11.30 -5.06 32.89
C GLN A 205 -12.75 -5.27 33.30
#